data_AF-A0A2V6ZMI7-F1
#
_entry.id   AF-A0A2V6ZMI7-F1
#
_cell.length_a   1.000
_cell.length_b   1.000
_cell.length_c   1.000
_cell.angle_alpha   90.00
_cell.angle_beta   90.00
_cell.angle_gamma   90.00
#
_symmetry.space_group_name_H-M   'P 1'
#
loop_
_entity.id
_entity.type
_entity.pdbx_description
1 polymer ?
#
loop_
_entity_poly.entity_id
_entity_poly.type
_entity_poly.pdbx_seq_one_letter_code
_entity_poly.pdbx_strand_id
1 'polypeptide(L)'
;MHAPERLPVAHAPRERRSPSRGSDRPRRRHVRGLRRLRRGRPRGGPVPIVLRGQGDHEPDPVDAVREPHARGRHPPARRRHGVTDRHLLSLLIPAVGGQGGGVLLEWIVDAALADGYPVHGTSIPGVAQRTGSTTYYVELSTERGRTEEDDAPIFSLYPVPGALDVLLAPEFLEVGRSIELGFPSPARTTVIASTHRLYSIHEKIATGRGIYSIERLHTAARAFSRTLIAFDALALAREQGTEANAVLLGALAGSGALPLSGDAYRGAIRAKGVQVDANLRGFEAGLAVAARAVGAAGGDPFPPPDAPVTQSATSPDTERMTVGFPAKLRPVLHQAIARLIDYQDRVYAERYLERLRPVVRAGDLELSRVVARHLAVWMTYEDAIRVAQLKTRAGRFERIRRDTGAQAGEIVVTDFLKPDLDEIYGVLPYRLVASFARWAERRWPYGRPALGQHVRTTTVSGYLRVWLLTLLRPLRPISYRAHEEHARIDRWLAVVARCATWDGALASEVARAAQLVKGYGDVRRRMVGHFDRVLETVLRLAEREAATGGNFEASRSLAARYRTLVLEGPESEARAAALAAETLARL
;
A
#
# COMPACT_ATOMS: atom_id res chain seq x y z
N MET A 1 20.89 -32.81 8.78
CA MET A 1 20.63 -32.40 7.38
C MET A 1 19.13 -32.22 7.23
N HIS A 2 18.64 -30.98 7.28
CA HIS A 2 17.21 -30.69 7.18
C HIS A 2 16.77 -30.57 5.72
N ALA A 3 15.59 -31.11 5.42
CA ALA A 3 14.98 -31.08 4.10
C ALA A 3 14.56 -29.64 3.71
N PRO A 4 14.64 -29.26 2.42
CA PRO A 4 14.23 -27.94 1.96
C PRO A 4 12.70 -27.82 2.00
N GLU A 5 12.18 -26.87 2.77
CA GLU A 5 10.80 -26.41 2.64
C GLU A 5 10.61 -25.75 1.27
N ARG A 6 9.88 -26.43 0.38
CA ARG A 6 9.45 -25.89 -0.91
C ARG A 6 8.08 -25.24 -0.74
N LEU A 7 7.98 -23.95 -1.03
CA LEU A 7 6.69 -23.30 -1.23
C LEU A 7 5.97 -23.89 -2.46
N PRO A 8 4.64 -24.09 -2.43
CA PRO A 8 3.89 -24.67 -3.54
C PRO A 8 3.88 -23.73 -4.75
N VAL A 9 4.16 -24.31 -5.93
CA VAL A 9 4.17 -23.63 -7.23
C VAL A 9 2.74 -23.34 -7.67
N ALA A 10 2.44 -22.08 -7.97
CA ALA A 10 1.19 -21.68 -8.60
C ALA A 10 1.12 -22.16 -10.06
N HIS A 11 0.02 -22.84 -10.38
CA HIS A 11 -0.48 -23.33 -11.67
C HIS A 11 0.28 -22.98 -12.97
N ALA A 12 0.73 -24.03 -13.65
CA ALA A 12 0.94 -24.05 -15.10
C ALA A 12 -0.41 -23.89 -15.86
N PRO A 13 -0.42 -23.22 -17.02
CA PRO A 13 -1.62 -23.08 -17.84
C PRO A 13 -2.10 -24.45 -18.35
N ARG A 14 -3.39 -24.74 -18.11
CA ARG A 14 -4.07 -25.96 -18.58
C ARG A 14 -4.01 -26.06 -20.11
N GLU A 15 -3.28 -27.07 -20.60
CA GLU A 15 -3.44 -27.58 -21.96
C GLU A 15 -4.87 -28.13 -22.15
N ARG A 16 -5.52 -27.72 -23.24
CA ARG A 16 -6.82 -28.25 -23.66
C ARG A 16 -6.62 -29.69 -24.16
N ARG A 17 -7.08 -30.67 -23.38
CA ARG A 17 -7.25 -32.06 -23.88
C ARG A 17 -8.67 -32.25 -24.40
N SER A 18 -8.78 -32.67 -25.66
CA SER A 18 -10.03 -33.06 -26.33
C SER A 18 -10.65 -34.30 -25.67
N PRO A 19 -11.99 -34.41 -25.59
CA PRO A 19 -12.63 -35.60 -25.03
C PRO A 19 -12.61 -36.76 -26.03
N SER A 20 -11.98 -37.86 -25.63
CA SER A 20 -12.02 -39.16 -26.32
C SER A 20 -13.35 -39.88 -26.05
N ARG A 21 -13.83 -40.56 -27.09
CA ARG A 21 -15.08 -41.35 -27.16
C ARG A 21 -15.04 -42.61 -26.27
N GLY A 22 -16.16 -42.86 -25.58
CA GLY A 22 -16.85 -44.15 -25.51
C GLY A 22 -16.42 -45.19 -24.45
N SER A 23 -17.35 -45.54 -23.55
CA SER A 23 -17.87 -46.91 -23.43
C SER A 23 -19.17 -47.00 -22.60
N ASP A 24 -20.14 -47.72 -23.16
CA ASP A 24 -21.35 -48.34 -22.58
C ASP A 24 -21.07 -49.08 -21.25
N ARG A 25 -21.96 -49.25 -20.24
CA ARG A 25 -23.37 -49.67 -20.18
C ARG A 25 -23.84 -49.72 -18.68
N PRO A 26 -25.06 -50.18 -18.27
CA PRO A 26 -26.10 -49.29 -17.72
C PRO A 26 -26.69 -49.71 -16.34
N ARG A 27 -27.75 -48.98 -15.89
CA ARG A 27 -28.78 -49.23 -14.83
C ARG A 27 -28.68 -48.22 -13.67
N ARG A 28 -29.72 -47.58 -13.13
CA ARG A 28 -31.18 -47.76 -13.16
C ARG A 28 -31.90 -46.44 -12.79
N ARG A 29 -33.11 -46.31 -13.35
CA ARG A 29 -34.26 -45.41 -13.10
C ARG A 29 -34.33 -44.69 -11.73
N HIS A 30 -34.54 -43.37 -11.73
CA HIS A 30 -35.85 -42.73 -11.49
C HIS A 30 -35.78 -41.21 -11.67
N VAL A 31 -36.50 -40.68 -12.66
CA VAL A 31 -36.80 -39.24 -12.82
C VAL A 31 -38.31 -39.11 -12.89
N ARG A 32 -38.91 -38.36 -11.95
CA ARG A 32 -40.20 -37.68 -12.15
C ARG A 32 -40.22 -36.40 -11.33
N GLY A 33 -40.47 -35.27 -12.00
CA GLY A 33 -41.04 -34.07 -11.40
C GLY A 33 -40.12 -32.85 -11.26
N LEU A 34 -39.68 -32.22 -12.36
CA LEU A 34 -39.16 -30.85 -12.34
C LEU A 34 -40.10 -29.93 -13.14
N ARG A 35 -40.81 -29.05 -12.43
CA ARG A 35 -41.47 -27.88 -13.00
C ARG A 35 -40.42 -26.78 -13.20
N ARG A 36 -40.43 -26.15 -14.39
CA ARG A 36 -39.58 -25.01 -14.74
C ARG A 36 -40.01 -23.77 -13.93
N LEU A 37 -39.09 -23.18 -13.17
CA LEU A 37 -39.22 -21.82 -12.63
C LEU A 37 -38.24 -20.88 -13.35
N ARG A 38 -38.78 -19.71 -13.70
CA ARG A 38 -38.24 -18.68 -14.59
C ARG A 38 -37.16 -17.85 -13.87
N ARG A 39 -36.11 -17.47 -14.61
CA ARG A 39 -34.95 -16.66 -14.17
C ARG A 39 -35.37 -15.37 -13.43
N GLY A 40 -34.95 -15.24 -12.17
CA GLY A 40 -34.89 -13.97 -11.43
C GLY A 40 -33.45 -13.43 -11.41
N ARG A 41 -33.30 -12.12 -11.66
CA ARG A 41 -32.02 -11.39 -11.70
C ARG A 41 -31.39 -11.27 -10.29
N PRO A 42 -30.05 -11.25 -10.16
CA PRO A 42 -29.38 -11.02 -8.88
C PRO A 42 -29.54 -9.56 -8.45
N ARG A 43 -29.99 -9.34 -7.20
CA ARG A 43 -30.08 -8.02 -6.56
C ARG A 43 -28.77 -7.71 -5.82
N GLY A 44 -28.40 -6.43 -5.94
CA GLY A 44 -27.42 -5.61 -5.21
C GLY A 44 -26.49 -6.27 -4.19
N GLY A 45 -25.19 -6.09 -4.41
CA GLY A 45 -24.15 -6.30 -3.39
C GLY A 45 -24.13 -5.16 -2.36
N PRO A 46 -23.44 -5.38 -1.22
CA PRO A 46 -23.29 -4.37 -0.16
C PRO A 46 -22.42 -3.19 -0.64
N VAL A 47 -22.86 -1.98 -0.30
CA VAL A 47 -22.23 -0.70 -0.65
C VAL A 47 -21.42 -0.19 0.56
N PRO A 48 -20.11 0.10 0.44
CA PRO A 48 -19.31 0.72 1.50
C PRO A 48 -19.50 2.26 1.51
N ILE A 49 -19.70 2.84 2.70
CA ILE A 49 -20.10 4.25 2.90
C ILE A 49 -18.93 5.25 3.03
N VAL A 50 -17.65 4.87 2.83
CA VAL A 50 -16.51 5.76 3.17
C VAL A 50 -15.66 6.25 1.97
N LEU A 51 -16.06 5.99 0.72
CA LEU A 51 -15.41 6.61 -0.45
C LEU A 51 -16.47 7.18 -1.41
N ARG A 52 -16.67 8.50 -1.41
CA ARG A 52 -17.49 9.21 -2.42
C ARG A 52 -16.63 10.03 -3.38
N GLY A 53 -16.80 9.78 -4.67
CA GLY A 53 -16.63 10.73 -5.78
C GLY A 53 -18.00 10.92 -6.45
N GLN A 54 -18.33 12.16 -6.81
CA GLN A 54 -19.67 12.62 -7.27
C GLN A 54 -20.12 12.08 -8.64
N GLY A 55 -21.44 12.00 -8.83
CA GLY A 55 -22.15 11.85 -10.10
C GLY A 55 -23.55 11.23 -9.91
N ASP A 56 -24.59 12.03 -10.12
CA ASP A 56 -25.95 11.89 -9.58
C ASP A 56 -26.88 10.88 -10.28
N HIS A 57 -27.86 10.36 -9.53
CA HIS A 57 -29.27 10.23 -9.94
C HIS A 57 -30.15 10.11 -8.68
N GLU A 58 -30.94 11.15 -8.41
CA GLU A 58 -31.92 11.26 -7.33
C GLU A 58 -33.26 10.63 -7.77
N PRO A 59 -34.01 9.99 -6.84
CA PRO A 59 -35.46 9.96 -6.94
C PRO A 59 -36.17 10.54 -5.69
N ASP A 60 -37.31 11.17 -5.96
CA ASP A 60 -38.13 12.05 -5.12
C ASP A 60 -38.43 11.61 -3.65
N PRO A 61 -38.66 12.59 -2.74
CA PRO A 61 -38.93 12.35 -1.32
C PRO A 61 -40.34 11.78 -1.08
N VAL A 62 -40.42 10.67 -0.34
CA VAL A 62 -41.68 10.15 0.21
C VAL A 62 -41.82 10.61 1.66
N ASP A 63 -42.08 11.89 1.86
CA ASP A 63 -42.53 12.43 3.14
C ASP A 63 -43.79 13.28 2.92
N ALA A 64 -44.93 12.59 2.80
CA ALA A 64 -46.23 13.18 3.08
C ALA A 64 -46.56 12.91 4.55
N VAL A 65 -46.59 14.00 5.32
CA VAL A 65 -46.99 14.11 6.73
C VAL A 65 -48.19 13.21 7.05
N ARG A 66 -48.03 12.31 8.02
CA ARG A 66 -49.15 11.66 8.73
C ARG A 66 -49.00 11.87 10.24
N GLU A 67 -50.05 12.44 10.82
CA GLU A 67 -50.22 12.77 12.23
C GLU A 67 -50.09 11.57 13.20
N PRO A 68 -49.77 11.82 14.49
CA PRO A 68 -49.49 10.75 15.45
C PRO A 68 -50.78 10.07 15.95
N HIS A 69 -50.91 8.77 15.72
CA HIS A 69 -51.93 7.93 16.35
C HIS A 69 -51.44 7.30 17.66
N ALA A 70 -52.39 7.15 18.58
CA ALA A 70 -52.23 6.96 20.01
C ALA A 70 -51.52 5.67 20.46
N ARG A 71 -50.98 5.76 21.69
CA ARG A 71 -50.25 4.72 22.46
C ARG A 71 -50.97 3.36 22.47
N GLY A 72 -50.49 2.42 21.66
CA GLY A 72 -50.73 0.99 21.83
C GLY A 72 -49.69 0.38 22.78
N ARG A 73 -50.13 -0.20 23.89
CA ARG A 73 -49.26 -0.94 24.83
C ARG A 73 -48.68 -2.17 24.12
N HIS A 74 -47.36 -2.21 23.91
CA HIS A 74 -46.67 -3.47 23.62
C HIS A 74 -46.81 -4.42 24.82
N PRO A 75 -47.19 -5.69 24.61
CA PRO A 75 -47.12 -6.67 25.68
C PRO A 75 -45.64 -6.90 26.06
N PRO A 76 -45.31 -7.06 27.35
CA PRO A 76 -43.92 -7.26 27.76
C PRO A 76 -43.37 -8.53 27.13
N ALA A 77 -42.12 -8.47 26.67
CA ALA A 77 -41.41 -9.62 26.14
C ALA A 77 -41.41 -10.75 27.18
N ARG A 78 -41.97 -11.92 26.81
CA ARG A 78 -41.84 -13.14 27.60
C ARG A 78 -40.35 -13.42 27.80
N ARG A 79 -39.86 -13.35 29.04
CA ARG A 79 -38.53 -13.83 29.42
C ARG A 79 -38.43 -15.31 29.01
N ARG A 80 -37.64 -15.61 27.99
CA ARG A 80 -37.21 -16.98 27.69
C ARG A 80 -36.41 -17.45 28.90
N HIS A 81 -36.91 -18.46 29.61
CA HIS A 81 -36.14 -19.14 30.65
C HIS A 81 -34.93 -19.81 29.98
N GLY A 82 -33.72 -19.50 30.47
CA GLY A 82 -32.49 -20.22 30.09
C GLY A 82 -31.43 -19.45 29.29
N VAL A 83 -31.56 -18.15 29.03
CA VAL A 83 -30.44 -17.33 28.52
C VAL A 83 -29.97 -16.43 29.64
N THR A 84 -28.92 -16.84 30.34
CA THR A 84 -28.12 -15.95 31.17
C THR A 84 -27.27 -15.10 30.22
N ASP A 85 -27.53 -13.78 30.17
CA ASP A 85 -26.69 -12.83 29.43
C ASP A 85 -25.34 -12.67 30.16
N ARG A 86 -24.49 -13.71 30.09
CA ARG A 86 -23.09 -13.55 30.50
C ARG A 86 -22.45 -12.55 29.56
N HIS A 87 -21.87 -11.49 30.13
CA HIS A 87 -21.22 -10.46 29.35
C HIS A 87 -19.95 -11.03 28.70
N LEU A 88 -19.97 -11.18 27.37
CA LEU A 88 -18.82 -11.59 26.58
C LEU A 88 -18.06 -10.35 26.08
N LEU A 89 -16.74 -10.38 26.20
CA LEU A 89 -15.83 -9.42 25.59
C LEU A 89 -15.34 -9.95 24.26
N SER A 90 -15.42 -9.12 23.23
CA SER A 90 -15.01 -9.41 21.86
C SER A 90 -13.69 -8.70 21.52
N LEU A 91 -12.71 -9.47 21.05
CA LEU A 91 -11.39 -8.96 20.67
C LEU A 91 -11.05 -9.38 19.24
N LEU A 92 -10.70 -8.41 18.40
CA LEU A 92 -10.30 -8.60 17.01
C LEU A 92 -8.83 -8.25 16.83
N ILE A 93 -8.08 -9.16 16.18
CA ILE A 93 -6.67 -8.97 15.81
C ILE A 93 -6.57 -9.06 14.28
N PRO A 94 -6.71 -7.94 13.55
CA PRO A 94 -6.47 -7.92 12.12
C PRO A 94 -4.97 -7.83 11.88
N ALA A 95 -4.38 -8.83 11.23
CA ALA A 95 -2.94 -8.90 11.04
C ALA A 95 -2.56 -9.22 9.59
N VAL A 96 -1.53 -8.55 9.08
CA VAL A 96 -0.89 -8.96 7.84
C VAL A 96 -0.07 -10.23 8.09
N GLY A 97 -0.07 -11.17 7.14
CA GLY A 97 0.69 -12.42 7.29
C GLY A 97 2.15 -12.19 7.69
N GLY A 98 2.59 -12.84 8.77
CA GLY A 98 3.92 -12.68 9.36
C GLY A 98 4.02 -11.68 10.53
N GLN A 99 2.93 -11.02 10.93
CA GLN A 99 2.93 -10.08 12.07
C GLN A 99 2.66 -10.71 13.44
N GLY A 100 2.65 -12.05 13.54
CA GLY A 100 2.47 -12.74 14.81
C GLY A 100 1.05 -12.67 15.40
N GLY A 101 0.01 -12.37 14.60
CA GLY A 101 -1.38 -12.32 15.07
C GLY A 101 -1.87 -13.64 15.70
N GLY A 102 -1.40 -14.79 15.19
CA GLY A 102 -1.68 -16.10 15.79
C GLY A 102 -1.00 -16.28 17.14
N VAL A 103 0.22 -15.76 17.31
CA VAL A 103 0.93 -15.79 18.60
C VAL A 103 0.20 -14.93 19.63
N LEU A 104 -0.29 -13.75 19.23
CA LEU A 104 -1.14 -12.91 20.08
C LEU A 104 -2.43 -13.64 20.50
N LEU A 105 -3.12 -14.26 19.53
CA LEU A 105 -4.32 -15.07 19.79
C LEU A 105 -4.05 -16.13 20.85
N GLU A 106 -3.01 -16.93 20.64
CA GLU A 106 -2.63 -18.01 21.56
C GLU A 106 -2.27 -17.49 22.95
N TRP A 107 -1.45 -16.45 23.06
CA TRP A 107 -1.10 -15.88 24.37
C TRP A 107 -2.32 -15.33 25.13
N ILE A 108 -3.28 -14.71 24.43
CA ILE A 108 -4.50 -14.20 25.05
C ILE A 108 -5.38 -15.35 25.55
N VAL A 109 -5.56 -16.39 24.73
CA VAL A 109 -6.34 -17.59 25.11
C VAL A 109 -5.67 -18.31 26.27
N ASP A 110 -4.36 -18.55 26.20
CA ASP A 110 -3.60 -19.24 27.25
C ASP A 110 -3.62 -18.45 28.56
N ALA A 111 -3.50 -17.11 28.51
CA ALA A 111 -3.60 -16.25 29.68
C ALA A 111 -5.01 -16.32 30.30
N ALA A 112 -6.07 -16.25 29.48
CA ALA A 112 -7.44 -16.34 29.97
C ALA A 112 -7.75 -17.69 30.64
N LEU A 113 -7.33 -18.80 30.02
CA LEU A 113 -7.47 -20.14 30.59
C LEU A 113 -6.71 -20.27 31.91
N ALA A 114 -5.48 -19.74 31.97
CA ALA A 114 -4.66 -19.77 33.19
C ALA A 114 -5.28 -18.96 34.34
N ASP A 115 -5.97 -17.86 34.03
CA ASP A 115 -6.63 -16.99 35.02
C ASP A 115 -8.08 -17.42 35.33
N GLY A 116 -8.55 -18.51 34.72
CA GLY A 116 -9.84 -19.17 35.00
C GLY A 116 -11.05 -18.61 34.25
N TYR A 117 -10.83 -17.88 33.15
CA TYR A 117 -11.90 -17.34 32.30
C TYR A 117 -12.22 -18.27 31.12
N PRO A 118 -13.52 -18.61 30.91
CA PRO A 118 -13.96 -19.23 29.66
C PRO A 118 -13.63 -18.32 28.47
N VAL A 119 -12.93 -18.87 27.48
CA VAL A 119 -12.45 -18.15 26.30
C VAL A 119 -12.49 -19.06 25.09
N HIS A 120 -12.73 -18.48 23.92
CA HIS A 120 -12.58 -19.19 22.65
C HIS A 120 -12.00 -18.26 21.59
N GLY A 121 -11.03 -18.77 20.84
CA GLY A 121 -10.36 -18.07 19.75
C GLY A 121 -10.58 -18.76 18.40
N THR A 122 -10.76 -17.98 17.34
CA THR A 122 -10.79 -18.47 15.96
C THR A 122 -9.90 -17.63 15.06
N SER A 123 -9.55 -18.18 13.90
CA SER A 123 -8.79 -17.45 12.89
C SER A 123 -9.36 -17.72 11.50
N ILE A 124 -9.48 -16.67 10.70
CA ILE A 124 -9.84 -16.74 9.30
C ILE A 124 -8.58 -16.34 8.50
N PRO A 125 -7.88 -17.31 7.88
CA PRO A 125 -6.69 -17.01 7.10
C PRO A 125 -7.05 -16.14 5.90
N GLY A 126 -6.26 -15.09 5.67
CA GLY A 126 -6.36 -14.31 4.44
C GLY A 126 -6.04 -15.18 3.22
N VAL A 127 -6.86 -15.12 2.16
CA VAL A 127 -6.69 -15.91 0.93
C VAL A 127 -5.43 -15.58 0.12
N ALA A 128 -4.62 -14.60 0.56
CA ALA A 128 -3.44 -14.18 -0.17
C ALA A 128 -2.33 -13.65 0.75
N GLN A 129 -1.10 -14.14 0.54
CA GLN A 129 0.08 -13.67 1.27
C GLN A 129 0.34 -12.19 0.96
N ARG A 130 0.34 -11.35 2.00
CA ARG A 130 0.59 -9.89 1.96
C ARG A 130 -0.46 -9.03 1.24
N THR A 131 -1.58 -9.62 0.83
CA THR A 131 -2.75 -8.90 0.29
C THR A 131 -4.02 -9.12 1.10
N GLY A 132 -4.14 -10.24 1.83
CA GLY A 132 -5.23 -10.47 2.77
C GLY A 132 -4.82 -10.21 4.22
N SER A 133 -5.67 -9.52 4.97
CA SER A 133 -5.62 -9.52 6.44
C SER A 133 -6.04 -10.90 6.93
N THR A 134 -5.20 -11.55 7.74
CA THR A 134 -5.64 -12.67 8.55
C THR A 134 -6.32 -12.10 9.77
N THR A 135 -7.57 -12.50 9.98
CA THR A 135 -8.37 -12.03 11.11
C THR A 135 -8.34 -13.09 12.19
N TYR A 136 -7.84 -12.74 13.37
CA TYR A 136 -7.99 -13.56 14.58
C TYR A 136 -9.05 -12.91 15.46
N TYR A 137 -9.91 -13.72 16.07
CA TYR A 137 -11.01 -13.24 16.88
C TYR A 137 -11.12 -14.06 18.16
N VAL A 138 -11.30 -13.37 19.28
CA VAL A 138 -11.41 -13.95 20.62
C VAL A 138 -12.71 -13.47 21.25
N GLU A 139 -13.45 -14.39 21.85
CA GLU A 139 -14.51 -14.06 22.80
C GLU A 139 -14.16 -14.61 24.17
N LEU A 140 -14.34 -13.78 25.19
CA LEU A 140 -13.99 -14.07 26.58
C LEU A 140 -15.16 -13.73 27.50
N SER A 141 -15.54 -14.66 28.38
CA SER A 141 -16.51 -14.40 29.45
C SER A 141 -15.90 -13.48 30.51
N THR A 142 -16.67 -12.51 31.03
CA THR A 142 -16.22 -11.68 32.15
C THR A 142 -16.32 -12.37 33.52
N GLU A 143 -16.95 -13.55 33.58
CA GLU A 143 -17.10 -14.33 34.80
C GLU A 143 -16.09 -15.50 34.83
N ARG A 144 -15.45 -15.71 35.98
CA ARG A 144 -14.58 -16.86 36.24
C ARG A 144 -15.42 -18.09 36.59
N GLY A 145 -15.00 -19.28 36.15
CA GLY A 145 -15.61 -20.53 36.60
C GLY A 145 -15.55 -21.66 35.58
N ARG A 146 -15.42 -22.90 36.09
CA ARG A 146 -15.75 -24.12 35.35
C ARG A 146 -17.26 -24.23 35.34
N THR A 147 -17.85 -23.91 34.21
CA THR A 147 -19.25 -24.23 33.94
C THR A 147 -19.38 -25.75 33.86
N GLU A 148 -20.40 -26.31 34.53
CA GLU A 148 -20.91 -27.63 34.15
C GLU A 148 -21.24 -27.62 32.65
N GLU A 149 -21.20 -28.77 31.96
CA GLU A 149 -21.40 -28.82 30.49
C GLU A 149 -22.68 -28.10 30.02
N ASP A 150 -23.72 -28.07 30.86
CA ASP A 150 -25.01 -27.42 30.59
C ASP A 150 -25.03 -25.88 30.80
N ASP A 151 -23.98 -25.27 31.36
CA ASP A 151 -23.91 -23.81 31.64
C ASP A 151 -22.73 -23.12 30.94
N ALA A 152 -22.06 -23.77 29.99
CA ALA A 152 -20.94 -23.17 29.26
C ALA A 152 -21.38 -22.02 28.34
N PRO A 153 -20.69 -20.87 28.31
CA PRO A 153 -21.05 -19.77 27.42
C PRO A 153 -20.93 -20.20 25.95
N ILE A 154 -21.93 -19.81 25.15
CA ILE A 154 -21.92 -20.04 23.70
C ILE A 154 -21.21 -18.86 23.03
N PHE A 155 -20.10 -19.16 22.38
CA PHE A 155 -19.32 -18.18 21.61
C PHE A 155 -19.83 -18.10 20.18
N SER A 156 -20.11 -16.88 19.69
CA SER A 156 -20.47 -16.64 18.30
C SER A 156 -19.27 -16.73 17.37
N LEU A 157 -18.07 -16.42 17.88
CA LEU A 157 -16.81 -16.43 17.13
C LEU A 157 -16.86 -15.64 15.81
N TYR A 158 -17.67 -14.58 15.78
CA TYR A 158 -17.82 -13.70 14.64
C TYR A 158 -17.91 -12.23 15.10
N PRO A 159 -17.05 -11.34 14.59
CA PRO A 159 -17.09 -9.93 14.99
C PRO A 159 -18.38 -9.27 14.50
N VAL A 160 -19.15 -8.71 15.43
CA VAL A 160 -20.38 -7.98 15.12
C VAL A 160 -20.05 -6.50 14.90
N PRO A 161 -20.41 -5.91 13.74
CA PRO A 161 -20.23 -4.48 13.49
C PRO A 161 -20.81 -3.59 14.59
N GLY A 162 -20.04 -2.61 15.03
CA GLY A 162 -20.37 -1.67 16.10
C GLY A 162 -20.34 -2.25 17.52
N ALA A 163 -20.12 -3.56 17.66
CA ALA A 163 -20.17 -4.28 18.93
C ALA A 163 -18.81 -4.83 19.38
N LEU A 164 -17.71 -4.39 18.76
CA LEU A 164 -16.36 -4.83 19.12
C LEU A 164 -15.85 -4.14 20.40
N ASP A 165 -15.34 -4.89 21.38
CA ASP A 165 -14.77 -4.32 22.61
C ASP A 165 -13.32 -3.91 22.44
N VAL A 166 -12.51 -4.76 21.82
CA VAL A 166 -11.08 -4.52 21.64
C VAL A 166 -10.67 -4.74 20.18
N LEU A 167 -10.02 -3.75 19.61
CA LEU A 167 -9.31 -3.88 18.34
C LEU A 167 -7.80 -3.82 18.62
N LEU A 168 -7.11 -4.95 18.48
CA LEU A 168 -5.67 -5.05 18.67
C LEU A 168 -4.99 -5.19 17.31
N ALA A 169 -4.51 -4.08 16.74
CA ALA A 169 -3.98 -4.04 15.37
C ALA A 169 -2.44 -3.99 15.36
N PRO A 170 -1.75 -5.06 14.91
CA PRO A 170 -0.31 -5.03 14.76
C PRO A 170 0.20 -4.07 13.69
N GLU A 171 -0.64 -3.62 12.76
CA GLU A 171 -0.29 -2.65 11.71
C GLU A 171 -1.41 -1.61 11.57
N PHE A 172 -1.05 -0.34 11.38
CA PHE A 172 -2.02 0.74 11.55
C PHE A 172 -3.12 0.79 10.48
N LEU A 173 -2.82 0.40 9.23
CA LEU A 173 -3.79 0.39 8.14
C LEU A 173 -4.91 -0.64 8.38
N GLU A 174 -4.65 -1.68 9.17
CA GLU A 174 -5.68 -2.63 9.59
C GLU A 174 -6.74 -1.99 10.48
N VAL A 175 -6.41 -0.90 11.21
CA VAL A 175 -7.41 -0.08 11.91
C VAL A 175 -8.35 0.57 10.89
N GLY A 176 -7.80 1.14 9.82
CA GLY A 176 -8.58 1.77 8.74
C GLY A 176 -9.53 0.79 8.06
N ARG A 177 -9.04 -0.43 7.75
CA ARG A 177 -9.88 -1.50 7.20
C ARG A 177 -10.97 -1.94 8.18
N SER A 178 -10.66 -2.01 9.47
CA SER A 178 -11.64 -2.39 10.49
C SER A 178 -12.74 -1.33 10.65
N ILE A 179 -12.39 -0.05 10.53
CA ILE A 179 -13.35 1.08 10.49
C ILE A 179 -14.24 0.96 9.25
N GLU A 180 -13.68 0.67 8.08
CA GLU A 180 -14.44 0.49 6.84
C GLU A 180 -15.45 -0.66 6.94
N LEU A 181 -15.08 -1.74 7.62
CA LEU A 181 -15.96 -2.88 7.92
C LEU A 181 -16.98 -2.59 9.04
N GLY A 182 -16.90 -1.42 9.69
CA GLY A 182 -17.82 -0.99 10.74
C GLY A 182 -17.66 -1.74 12.06
N PHE A 183 -16.52 -2.39 12.31
CA PHE A 183 -16.31 -3.13 13.56
C PHE A 183 -16.17 -2.23 14.80
N PRO A 184 -15.25 -1.23 14.84
CA PRO A 184 -15.08 -0.40 16.02
C PRO A 184 -16.20 0.65 16.12
N SER A 185 -16.53 1.01 17.36
CA SER A 185 -17.52 2.02 17.71
C SER A 185 -16.98 2.96 18.80
N PRO A 186 -17.20 4.28 18.68
CA PRO A 186 -16.78 5.24 19.70
C PRO A 186 -17.44 5.03 21.06
N ALA A 187 -18.56 4.30 21.12
CA ALA A 187 -19.27 4.05 22.38
C ALA A 187 -18.60 3.00 23.28
N ARG A 188 -17.80 2.07 22.72
CA ARG A 188 -17.26 0.93 23.49
C ARG A 188 -15.83 0.53 23.15
N THR A 189 -15.38 0.68 21.90
CA THR A 189 -14.18 0.00 21.43
C THR A 189 -12.90 0.65 21.96
N THR A 190 -12.05 -0.15 22.60
CA THR A 190 -10.65 0.19 22.87
C THR A 190 -9.80 -0.25 21.68
N VAL A 191 -9.18 0.70 20.99
CA VAL A 191 -8.26 0.44 19.87
C VAL A 191 -6.82 0.52 20.38
N ILE A 192 -6.08 -0.56 20.23
CA ILE A 192 -4.65 -0.67 20.54
C ILE A 192 -3.93 -1.00 19.25
N ALA A 193 -3.10 -0.09 18.75
CA ALA A 193 -2.52 -0.23 17.42
C ALA A 193 -1.05 0.15 17.35
N SER A 194 -0.28 -0.63 16.60
CA SER A 194 1.05 -0.19 16.18
C SER A 194 0.92 0.82 15.04
N THR A 195 1.59 1.97 15.16
CA THR A 195 1.59 3.05 14.15
C THR A 195 2.57 2.82 13.00
N HIS A 196 3.44 1.81 13.12
CA HIS A 196 4.36 1.46 12.05
C HIS A 196 3.58 1.12 10.77
N ARG A 197 4.15 1.48 9.61
CA ARG A 197 3.50 1.28 8.32
C ARG A 197 4.21 0.26 7.47
N LEU A 198 3.45 -0.75 7.03
CA LEU A 198 3.84 -1.67 5.97
C LEU A 198 2.95 -1.42 4.76
N TYR A 199 3.49 -0.73 3.74
CA TYR A 199 2.71 -0.39 2.56
C TYR A 199 2.13 -1.64 1.89
N SER A 200 0.81 -1.66 1.80
CA SER A 200 0.03 -2.71 1.15
C SER A 200 0.36 -2.77 -0.35
N ILE A 201 0.04 -3.90 -0.99
CA ILE A 201 0.17 -4.00 -2.46
C ILE A 201 -0.68 -2.92 -3.13
N HIS A 202 -1.87 -2.62 -2.62
CA HIS A 202 -2.74 -1.55 -3.13
C HIS A 202 -2.03 -0.19 -3.14
N GLU A 203 -1.35 0.18 -2.06
CA GLU A 203 -0.57 1.44 -2.00
C GLU A 203 0.64 1.43 -2.94
N LYS A 204 1.23 0.26 -3.20
CA LYS A 204 2.42 0.09 -4.06
C LYS A 204 2.08 0.09 -5.55
N ILE A 205 0.93 -0.47 -5.94
CA ILE A 205 0.54 -0.60 -7.35
C ILE A 205 -0.14 0.66 -7.89
N ALA A 206 -0.76 1.45 -7.01
CA ALA A 206 -1.47 2.66 -7.38
C ALA A 206 -0.59 3.63 -8.18
N THR A 207 -1.21 4.33 -9.12
CA THR A 207 -0.53 5.30 -9.97
C THR A 207 -0.57 6.67 -9.29
N GLY A 208 0.62 7.24 -9.03
CA GLY A 208 0.74 8.51 -8.30
C GLY A 208 0.87 8.33 -6.78
N ARG A 209 0.16 9.15 -6.01
CA ARG A 209 0.26 9.17 -4.53
C ARG A 209 -0.72 8.14 -3.93
N GLY A 210 -0.34 6.87 -4.02
CA GLY A 210 -1.15 5.74 -3.54
C GLY A 210 -1.09 5.47 -2.04
N ILE A 211 -0.21 6.15 -1.31
CA ILE A 211 -0.01 5.93 0.13
C ILE A 211 -1.10 6.67 0.91
N TYR A 212 -1.83 5.94 1.76
CA TYR A 212 -2.85 6.53 2.63
C TYR A 212 -2.20 7.45 3.69
N SER A 213 -2.77 8.63 3.90
CA SER A 213 -2.28 9.58 4.91
C SER A 213 -2.38 8.99 6.32
N ILE A 214 -1.25 9.00 7.03
CA ILE A 214 -1.17 8.55 8.43
C ILE A 214 -1.99 9.48 9.35
N GLU A 215 -1.99 10.79 9.09
CA GLU A 215 -2.73 11.79 9.87
C GLU A 215 -4.24 11.58 9.76
N ARG A 216 -4.73 11.30 8.54
CA ARG A 216 -6.16 10.98 8.33
C ARG A 216 -6.55 9.68 9.02
N LEU A 217 -5.65 8.69 9.01
CA LEU A 217 -5.88 7.42 9.68
C LEU A 217 -5.89 7.57 11.21
N HIS A 218 -5.00 8.39 11.78
CA HIS A 218 -5.06 8.76 13.20
C HIS A 218 -6.36 9.47 13.57
N THR A 219 -6.78 10.43 12.74
CA THR A 219 -8.03 11.16 12.94
C THR A 219 -9.22 10.21 12.94
N ALA A 220 -9.27 9.28 11.97
CA ALA A 220 -10.30 8.26 11.90
C ALA A 220 -10.26 7.29 13.10
N ALA A 221 -9.07 6.78 13.45
CA ALA A 221 -8.90 5.88 14.60
C ALA A 221 -9.41 6.51 15.90
N ARG A 222 -9.16 7.81 16.11
CA ARG A 222 -9.67 8.55 17.27
C ARG A 222 -11.18 8.75 17.21
N ALA A 223 -11.74 9.04 16.04
CA ALA A 223 -13.19 9.25 15.88
C ALA A 223 -14.02 7.98 16.07
N PHE A 224 -13.46 6.81 15.78
CA PHE A 224 -14.15 5.51 15.83
C PHE A 224 -13.77 4.64 17.04
N SER A 225 -13.08 5.20 18.05
CA SER A 225 -12.71 4.49 19.27
C SER A 225 -13.18 5.24 20.51
N ARG A 226 -13.54 4.49 21.56
CA ARG A 226 -13.73 5.04 22.90
C ARG A 226 -12.38 5.43 23.51
N THR A 227 -11.40 4.56 23.34
CA THR A 227 -10.02 4.74 23.80
C THR A 227 -9.07 4.36 22.68
N LEU A 228 -8.10 5.22 22.38
CA LEU A 228 -7.05 4.96 21.39
C LEU A 228 -5.68 4.90 22.06
N ILE A 229 -5.03 3.76 21.98
CA ILE A 229 -3.64 3.55 22.38
C ILE A 229 -2.84 3.24 21.10
N ALA A 230 -2.23 4.27 20.51
CA ALA A 230 -1.48 4.16 19.26
C ALA A 230 -0.04 4.61 19.47
N PHE A 231 0.93 3.74 19.16
CA PHE A 231 2.37 4.00 19.32
C PHE A 231 3.19 3.12 18.37
N ASP A 232 4.47 3.39 18.15
CA ASP A 232 5.31 2.54 17.29
C ASP A 232 5.79 1.29 18.04
N ALA A 233 4.91 0.28 18.11
CA ALA A 233 5.24 -0.98 18.78
C ALA A 233 6.43 -1.73 18.12
N LEU A 234 6.68 -1.51 16.82
CA LEU A 234 7.80 -2.14 16.13
C LEU A 234 9.13 -1.47 16.47
N ALA A 235 9.17 -0.15 16.58
CA ALA A 235 10.33 0.57 17.10
C ALA A 235 10.64 0.17 18.54
N LEU A 236 9.63 0.15 19.41
CA LEU A 236 9.79 -0.26 20.80
C LEU A 236 10.25 -1.71 20.93
N ALA A 237 9.73 -2.62 20.12
CA ALA A 237 10.20 -4.01 20.10
C ALA A 237 11.67 -4.13 19.71
N ARG A 238 12.14 -3.33 18.72
CA ARG A 238 13.55 -3.31 18.32
C ARG A 238 14.46 -2.80 19.44
N GLU A 239 14.04 -1.77 20.17
CA GLU A 239 14.79 -1.24 21.31
C GLU A 239 14.95 -2.28 22.42
N GLN A 240 13.93 -3.12 22.64
CA GLN A 240 13.94 -4.17 23.66
C GLN A 240 14.55 -5.51 23.19
N GLY A 241 14.90 -5.60 21.90
CA GLY A 241 15.40 -6.82 21.28
C GLY A 241 14.36 -7.95 21.28
N THR A 242 13.11 -7.62 20.94
CA THR A 242 11.95 -8.54 20.89
C THR A 242 11.07 -8.25 19.66
N GLU A 243 9.91 -8.88 19.58
CA GLU A 243 8.94 -8.76 18.50
C GLU A 243 7.74 -7.88 18.91
N ALA A 244 7.08 -7.26 17.92
CA ALA A 244 5.99 -6.31 18.17
C ALA A 244 4.77 -6.95 18.88
N ASN A 245 4.55 -8.25 18.71
CA ASN A 245 3.49 -8.98 19.39
C ASN A 245 3.64 -8.96 20.93
N ALA A 246 4.84 -9.11 21.47
CA ALA A 246 5.06 -9.08 22.92
C ALA A 246 4.71 -7.69 23.49
N VAL A 247 5.13 -6.63 22.79
CA VAL A 247 4.82 -5.24 23.14
C VAL A 247 3.32 -4.96 23.06
N LEU A 248 2.63 -5.44 22.02
CA LEU A 248 1.18 -5.27 21.87
C LEU A 248 0.39 -6.05 22.93
N LEU A 249 0.84 -7.25 23.31
CA LEU A 249 0.26 -8.00 24.42
C LEU A 249 0.40 -7.24 25.74
N GLY A 250 1.57 -6.64 25.99
CA GLY A 250 1.81 -5.74 27.12
C GLY A 250 0.84 -4.56 27.12
N ALA A 251 0.69 -3.90 25.97
CA ALA A 251 -0.23 -2.78 25.84
C ALA A 251 -1.70 -3.20 26.06
N LEU A 252 -2.09 -4.39 25.63
CA LEU A 252 -3.41 -4.96 25.94
C LEU A 252 -3.60 -5.13 27.45
N ALA A 253 -2.64 -5.74 28.14
CA ALA A 253 -2.68 -5.91 29.59
C ALA A 253 -2.75 -4.55 30.32
N GLY A 254 -1.94 -3.58 29.90
CA GLY A 254 -1.86 -2.26 30.53
C GLY A 254 -3.08 -1.37 30.23
N SER A 255 -3.85 -1.69 29.19
CA SER A 255 -5.09 -0.99 28.87
C SER A 255 -6.24 -1.30 29.83
N GLY A 256 -6.17 -2.43 30.55
CA GLY A 256 -7.25 -2.94 31.38
C GLY A 256 -8.51 -3.36 30.60
N ALA A 257 -8.42 -3.52 29.28
CA ALA A 257 -9.58 -3.84 28.44
C ALA A 257 -10.09 -5.27 28.61
N LEU A 258 -9.27 -6.19 29.12
CA LEU A 258 -9.66 -7.55 29.50
C LEU A 258 -9.48 -7.74 31.01
N PRO A 259 -10.34 -8.53 31.68
CA PRO A 259 -10.29 -8.78 33.12
C PRO A 259 -9.22 -9.82 33.50
N LEU A 260 -8.05 -9.78 32.85
CA LEU A 260 -6.97 -10.74 33.05
C LEU A 260 -5.87 -10.15 33.94
N SER A 261 -5.34 -10.96 34.85
CA SER A 261 -4.20 -10.56 35.68
C SER A 261 -2.93 -10.41 34.84
N GLY A 262 -2.06 -9.46 35.22
CA GLY A 262 -0.76 -9.28 34.56
C GLY A 262 0.09 -10.55 34.61
N ASP A 263 -0.04 -11.33 35.69
CA ASP A 263 0.70 -12.59 35.87
C ASP A 263 0.23 -13.70 34.95
N ALA A 264 -1.05 -13.71 34.57
CA ALA A 264 -1.57 -14.64 33.57
C ALA A 264 -0.92 -14.41 32.20
N TYR A 265 -0.76 -13.15 31.76
CA TYR A 265 -0.05 -12.83 30.53
C TYR A 265 1.43 -13.25 30.58
N ARG A 266 2.11 -12.95 31.69
CA ARG A 266 3.51 -13.39 31.90
C ARG A 266 3.63 -14.91 31.91
N GLY A 267 2.66 -15.60 32.51
CA GLY A 267 2.54 -17.05 32.51
C GLY A 267 2.41 -17.62 31.10
N ALA A 268 1.53 -17.05 30.27
CA ALA A 268 1.35 -17.46 28.88
C ALA A 268 2.64 -17.29 28.04
N ILE A 269 3.37 -16.19 28.23
CA ILE A 269 4.68 -15.98 27.58
C ILE A 269 5.67 -17.07 28.00
N ARG A 270 5.78 -17.35 29.31
CA ARG A 270 6.69 -18.37 29.85
C ARG A 270 6.34 -19.78 29.35
N ALA A 271 5.05 -20.10 29.30
CA ALA A 271 4.56 -21.42 28.87
C ALA A 271 4.91 -21.74 27.42
N LYS A 272 4.96 -20.74 26.52
CA LYS A 272 5.40 -20.97 25.13
C LYS A 272 6.89 -21.29 25.01
N GLY A 273 7.73 -20.90 25.96
CA GLY A 273 9.15 -21.25 26.01
C GLY A 273 10.04 -20.62 24.92
N VAL A 274 9.52 -19.79 24.02
CA VAL A 274 10.29 -19.16 22.93
C VAL A 274 10.69 -17.74 23.32
N GLN A 275 12.01 -17.47 23.35
CA GLN A 275 12.58 -16.14 23.61
C GLN A 275 11.96 -15.43 24.84
N VAL A 276 11.73 -16.20 25.92
CA VAL A 276 10.92 -15.78 27.07
C VAL A 276 11.39 -14.44 27.65
N ASP A 277 12.68 -14.28 27.94
CA ASP A 277 13.19 -13.05 28.55
C ASP A 277 13.03 -11.82 27.65
N ALA A 278 13.24 -11.99 26.34
CA ALA A 278 13.04 -10.92 25.36
C ALA A 278 11.56 -10.51 25.28
N ASN A 279 10.67 -11.50 25.19
CA ASN A 279 9.23 -11.27 25.14
C ASN A 279 8.69 -10.65 26.44
N LEU A 280 9.21 -11.03 27.60
CA LEU A 280 8.85 -10.39 28.87
C LEU A 280 9.31 -8.93 28.92
N ARG A 281 10.53 -8.60 28.46
CA ARG A 281 10.95 -7.19 28.35
C ARG A 281 10.03 -6.38 27.42
N GLY A 282 9.67 -6.95 26.26
CA GLY A 282 8.71 -6.34 25.35
C GLY A 282 7.34 -6.11 25.99
N PHE A 283 6.83 -7.13 26.69
CA PHE A 283 5.57 -7.07 27.42
C PHE A 283 5.58 -5.95 28.46
N GLU A 284 6.60 -5.85 29.32
CA GLU A 284 6.68 -4.78 30.31
C GLU A 284 6.75 -3.39 29.68
N ALA A 285 7.48 -3.25 28.56
CA ALA A 285 7.54 -1.99 27.83
C ALA A 285 6.17 -1.58 27.27
N GLY A 286 5.42 -2.52 26.70
CA GLY A 286 4.06 -2.30 26.24
C GLY A 286 3.07 -1.97 27.36
N LEU A 287 3.19 -2.68 28.49
CA LEU A 287 2.39 -2.47 29.70
C LEU A 287 2.52 -1.03 30.20
N ALA A 288 3.76 -0.54 30.29
CA ALA A 288 4.05 0.82 30.73
C ALA A 288 3.49 1.89 29.79
N VAL A 289 3.53 1.67 28.47
CA VAL A 289 2.96 2.59 27.47
C VAL A 289 1.45 2.73 27.66
N ALA A 290 0.74 1.60 27.75
CA ALA A 290 -0.71 1.61 27.91
C ALA A 290 -1.14 2.16 29.28
N ALA A 291 -0.46 1.81 30.37
CA ALA A 291 -0.76 2.33 31.70
C ALA A 291 -0.63 3.86 31.76
N ARG A 292 0.39 4.44 31.09
CA ARG A 292 0.54 5.90 30.97
C ARG A 292 -0.57 6.53 30.13
N ALA A 293 -0.96 5.89 29.03
CA ALA A 293 -2.02 6.38 28.16
C ALA A 293 -3.40 6.39 28.86
N VAL A 294 -3.69 5.38 29.69
CA VAL A 294 -4.93 5.30 30.47
C VAL A 294 -4.91 6.26 31.67
N GLY A 295 -3.76 6.42 32.34
CA GLY A 295 -3.60 7.37 33.45
C GLY A 295 -3.61 8.84 33.03
N ALA A 296 -3.27 9.14 31.78
CA ALA A 296 -3.29 10.49 31.20
C ALA A 296 -4.63 10.81 30.49
N ALA A 297 -5.76 10.25 30.95
CA ALA A 297 -7.10 10.53 30.42
C ALA A 297 -7.42 12.05 30.55
N GLY A 298 -7.00 12.81 29.54
CA GLY A 298 -7.04 14.28 29.48
C GLY A 298 -5.85 14.95 28.76
N GLY A 299 -4.79 14.21 28.37
CA GLY A 299 -3.56 14.79 27.82
C GLY A 299 -3.34 14.51 26.33
N ASP A 300 -2.78 15.51 25.65
CA ASP A 300 -2.50 15.66 24.23
C ASP A 300 -1.92 14.44 23.48
N PRO A 301 -2.08 14.41 22.13
CA PRO A 301 -1.50 13.36 21.30
C PRO A 301 -0.02 13.16 21.61
N PHE A 302 0.36 11.88 21.79
CA PHE A 302 1.74 11.48 21.61
C PHE A 302 2.19 12.07 20.26
N PRO A 303 3.24 12.91 20.24
CA PRO A 303 3.68 13.51 19.00
C PRO A 303 3.94 12.36 18.02
N PRO A 304 3.48 12.48 16.76
CA PRO A 304 3.91 11.52 15.76
C PRO A 304 5.44 11.46 15.86
N PRO A 305 6.05 10.26 15.94
CA PRO A 305 7.49 10.21 15.78
C PRO A 305 7.76 10.92 14.47
N ASP A 306 8.57 11.99 14.52
CA ASP A 306 9.15 12.55 13.32
C ASP A 306 9.68 11.34 12.58
N ALA A 307 9.03 11.01 11.46
CA ALA A 307 9.50 9.95 10.58
C ALA A 307 10.99 10.24 10.46
N PRO A 308 11.89 9.28 10.78
CA PRO A 308 13.31 9.58 10.78
C PRO A 308 13.62 10.08 9.38
N VAL A 309 13.66 11.41 9.25
CA VAL A 309 14.36 12.09 8.21
C VAL A 309 15.74 11.69 8.61
N THR A 310 16.22 10.59 8.03
CA THR A 310 17.63 10.36 7.92
C THR A 310 18.11 11.61 7.20
N GLN A 311 18.43 12.64 7.99
CA GLN A 311 19.18 13.80 7.58
C GLN A 311 20.52 13.17 7.27
N SER A 312 20.61 12.60 6.06
CA SER A 312 21.85 12.17 5.50
C SER A 312 22.74 13.38 5.63
N ALA A 313 23.81 13.26 6.43
CA ALA A 313 24.75 14.33 6.69
C ALA A 313 25.00 15.04 5.36
N THR A 314 24.55 16.29 5.25
CA THR A 314 24.55 16.97 3.95
C THR A 314 25.99 17.24 3.63
N SER A 315 26.49 16.65 2.53
CA SER A 315 27.90 16.81 2.21
C SER A 315 28.19 18.29 1.94
N PRO A 316 29.35 18.83 2.34
CA PRO A 316 29.76 20.20 2.01
C PRO A 316 29.71 20.48 0.50
N ASP A 317 29.85 19.43 -0.31
CA ASP A 317 29.76 19.51 -1.77
C ASP A 317 28.32 19.76 -2.25
N THR A 318 27.34 19.09 -1.65
CA THR A 318 25.92 19.30 -1.95
C THR A 318 25.49 20.73 -1.61
N GLU A 319 25.95 21.28 -0.49
CA GLU A 319 25.68 22.69 -0.12
C GLU A 319 26.27 23.66 -1.15
N ARG A 320 27.52 23.44 -1.61
CA ARG A 320 28.13 24.26 -2.66
C ARG A 320 27.34 24.24 -3.96
N MET A 321 26.78 23.09 -4.34
CA MET A 321 25.95 22.95 -5.55
C MET A 321 24.61 23.71 -5.45
N THR A 322 24.09 23.95 -4.24
CA THR A 322 22.77 24.58 -4.04
C THR A 322 22.81 26.07 -3.66
N VAL A 323 24.01 26.68 -3.47
CA VAL A 323 24.16 28.10 -3.08
C VAL A 323 23.36 29.06 -3.96
N GLY A 324 23.33 28.82 -5.28
CA GLY A 324 22.64 29.67 -6.25
C GLY A 324 21.11 29.48 -6.33
N PHE A 325 20.52 28.64 -5.48
CA PHE A 325 19.08 28.34 -5.49
C PHE A 325 18.37 28.90 -4.25
N PRO A 326 17.07 29.25 -4.37
CA PRO A 326 16.25 29.69 -3.23
C PRO A 326 16.30 28.70 -2.05
N ALA A 327 16.42 29.22 -0.83
CA ALA A 327 16.55 28.41 0.39
C ALA A 327 15.41 27.37 0.54
N LYS A 328 14.19 27.76 0.16
CA LYS A 328 13.00 26.89 0.19
C LYS A 328 13.10 25.66 -0.73
N LEU A 329 13.95 25.67 -1.76
CA LEU A 329 14.16 24.51 -2.64
C LEU A 329 15.25 23.55 -2.13
N ARG A 330 16.16 24.01 -1.27
CA ARG A 330 17.32 23.22 -0.82
C ARG A 330 16.97 21.81 -0.29
N PRO A 331 15.91 21.61 0.52
CA PRO A 331 15.55 20.26 0.98
C PRO A 331 15.26 19.29 -0.18
N VAL A 332 14.57 19.76 -1.22
CA VAL A 332 14.28 18.95 -2.41
C VAL A 332 15.55 18.71 -3.22
N LEU A 333 16.40 19.74 -3.36
CA LEU A 333 17.66 19.65 -4.11
C LEU A 333 18.66 18.71 -3.45
N HIS A 334 18.78 18.70 -2.12
CA HIS A 334 19.70 17.80 -1.41
C HIS A 334 19.34 16.33 -1.67
N GLN A 335 18.05 15.99 -1.61
CA GLN A 335 17.56 14.65 -1.92
C GLN A 335 17.75 14.31 -3.41
N ALA A 336 17.50 15.26 -4.31
CA ALA A 336 17.72 15.09 -5.74
C ALA A 336 19.20 14.83 -6.08
N ILE A 337 20.11 15.65 -5.57
CA ILE A 337 21.56 15.56 -5.80
C ILE A 337 22.09 14.23 -5.28
N ALA A 338 21.77 13.84 -4.03
CA ALA A 338 22.18 12.56 -3.48
C ALA A 338 21.72 11.38 -4.35
N ARG A 339 20.47 11.43 -4.82
CA ARG A 339 19.89 10.41 -5.70
C ARG A 339 20.57 10.36 -7.08
N LEU A 340 20.93 11.51 -7.66
CA LEU A 340 21.56 11.62 -8.98
C LEU A 340 23.04 11.18 -8.94
N ILE A 341 23.77 11.50 -7.88
CA ILE A 341 25.14 11.03 -7.66
C ILE A 341 25.16 9.51 -7.47
N ASP A 342 24.26 8.98 -6.63
CA ASP A 342 24.09 7.54 -6.44
C ASP A 342 23.67 6.83 -7.74
N TYR A 343 22.90 7.51 -8.60
CA TYR A 343 22.51 7.00 -9.91
C TYR A 343 23.71 6.96 -10.86
N GLN A 344 24.37 8.09 -11.11
CA GLN A 344 25.38 8.23 -12.15
C GLN A 344 26.70 8.83 -11.64
N ASP A 345 26.74 10.13 -11.32
CA ASP A 345 27.92 10.82 -10.81
C ASP A 345 27.56 12.29 -10.50
N ARG A 346 28.56 13.06 -10.06
CA ARG A 346 28.45 14.50 -9.79
C ARG A 346 28.10 15.30 -11.04
N VAL A 347 28.71 15.01 -12.18
CA VAL A 347 28.47 15.73 -13.45
C VAL A 347 27.00 15.59 -13.87
N TYR A 348 26.41 14.42 -13.64
CA TYR A 348 25.00 14.18 -13.90
C TYR A 348 24.07 14.98 -12.97
N ALA A 349 24.47 15.16 -11.70
CA ALA A 349 23.76 16.04 -10.78
C ALA A 349 23.88 17.52 -11.15
N GLU A 350 25.03 17.96 -11.68
CA GLU A 350 25.20 19.32 -12.22
C GLU A 350 24.29 19.56 -13.43
N ARG A 351 24.20 18.61 -14.36
CA ARG A 351 23.27 18.67 -15.51
C ARG A 351 21.80 18.79 -15.10
N TYR A 352 21.41 18.16 -14.00
CA TYR A 352 20.07 18.34 -13.42
C TYR A 352 19.83 19.78 -12.97
N LEU A 353 20.80 20.37 -12.25
CA LEU A 353 20.71 21.75 -11.78
C LEU A 353 20.68 22.73 -12.96
N GLU A 354 21.45 22.48 -14.00
CA GLU A 354 21.43 23.27 -15.24
C GLU A 354 20.05 23.26 -15.91
N ARG A 355 19.40 22.09 -15.99
CA ARG A 355 18.04 21.96 -16.52
C ARG A 355 16.99 22.65 -15.66
N LEU A 356 17.22 22.74 -14.35
CA LEU A 356 16.30 23.38 -13.41
C LEU A 356 16.44 24.91 -13.38
N ARG A 357 17.63 25.46 -13.65
CA ARG A 357 17.93 26.90 -13.58
C ARG A 357 16.94 27.79 -14.36
N PRO A 358 16.54 27.48 -15.61
CA PRO A 358 15.59 28.32 -16.35
C PRO A 358 14.24 28.46 -15.64
N VAL A 359 13.73 27.38 -15.05
CA VAL A 359 12.44 27.37 -14.33
C VAL A 359 12.54 28.19 -13.04
N VAL A 360 13.65 28.05 -12.31
CA VAL A 360 13.90 28.83 -11.08
C VAL A 360 14.02 30.32 -11.37
N ARG A 361 14.66 30.70 -12.48
CA ARG A 361 14.78 32.10 -12.92
C ARG A 361 13.44 32.72 -13.31
N ALA A 362 12.46 31.92 -13.72
CA ALA A 362 11.12 32.41 -14.04
C ALA A 362 10.33 32.90 -12.80
N GLY A 363 10.82 32.63 -11.58
CA GLY A 363 10.33 33.25 -10.35
C GLY A 363 9.19 32.54 -9.63
N ASP A 364 8.53 31.54 -10.25
CA ASP A 364 7.52 30.72 -9.58
C ASP A 364 8.18 29.61 -8.75
N LEU A 365 8.18 29.82 -7.43
CA LEU A 365 8.79 28.89 -6.47
C LEU A 365 8.03 27.55 -6.37
N GLU A 366 6.70 27.56 -6.49
CA GLU A 366 5.90 26.33 -6.40
C GLU A 366 6.09 25.48 -7.66
N LEU A 367 6.08 26.11 -8.83
CA LEU A 367 6.42 25.44 -10.08
C LEU A 367 7.85 24.88 -10.02
N SER A 368 8.81 25.67 -9.55
CA SER A 368 10.21 25.24 -9.39
C SER A 368 10.33 24.02 -8.49
N ARG A 369 9.57 23.98 -7.38
CA ARG A 369 9.55 22.84 -6.45
C ARG A 369 8.97 21.58 -7.09
N VAL A 370 7.88 21.73 -7.86
CA VAL A 370 7.24 20.62 -8.59
C VAL A 370 8.18 20.07 -9.66
N VAL A 371 8.77 20.95 -10.48
CA VAL A 371 9.72 20.56 -11.53
C VAL A 371 10.96 19.92 -10.92
N ALA A 372 11.56 20.50 -9.87
CA ALA A 372 12.73 19.96 -9.20
C ALA A 372 12.49 18.51 -8.74
N ARG A 373 11.33 18.24 -8.12
CA ARG A 373 10.95 16.89 -7.67
C ARG A 373 10.82 15.92 -8.84
N HIS A 374 10.02 16.29 -9.85
CA HIS A 374 9.70 15.37 -10.95
C HIS A 374 10.87 15.13 -11.90
N LEU A 375 11.67 16.17 -12.16
CA LEU A 375 12.87 16.07 -12.97
C LEU A 375 13.91 15.12 -12.34
N ALA A 376 14.12 15.20 -11.02
CA ALA A 376 15.06 14.34 -10.32
C ALA A 376 14.65 12.86 -10.39
N VAL A 377 13.36 12.57 -10.21
CA VAL A 377 12.82 11.22 -10.31
C VAL A 377 12.93 10.70 -11.75
N TRP A 378 12.60 11.52 -12.74
CA TRP A 378 12.64 11.09 -14.15
C TRP A 378 14.07 10.89 -14.64
N MET A 379 15.00 11.79 -14.33
CA MET A 379 16.43 11.62 -14.66
C MET A 379 17.07 10.40 -13.99
N THR A 380 16.41 9.77 -13.04
CA THR A 380 16.87 8.54 -12.38
C THR A 380 15.93 7.37 -12.66
N TYR A 381 15.55 7.24 -13.93
CA TYR A 381 14.74 6.14 -14.44
C TYR A 381 15.42 4.77 -14.23
N GLU A 382 14.60 3.75 -14.07
CA GLU A 382 15.06 2.38 -13.85
C GLU A 382 15.43 1.70 -15.17
N ASP A 383 16.70 1.76 -15.53
CA ASP A 383 17.31 0.94 -16.59
C ASP A 383 17.87 -0.38 -16.06
N ALA A 384 18.28 -1.27 -16.97
CA ALA A 384 18.84 -2.57 -16.58
C ALA A 384 20.09 -2.41 -15.69
N ILE A 385 20.91 -1.36 -15.90
CA ILE A 385 22.07 -1.03 -15.07
C ILE A 385 21.61 -0.70 -13.63
N ARG A 386 20.59 0.15 -13.48
CA ARG A 386 20.07 0.60 -12.19
C ARG A 386 19.38 -0.54 -11.45
N VAL A 387 18.58 -1.33 -12.15
CA VAL A 387 17.96 -2.55 -11.60
C VAL A 387 19.05 -3.51 -11.10
N ALA A 388 20.12 -3.70 -11.87
CA ALA A 388 21.25 -4.52 -11.46
C ALA A 388 21.96 -3.96 -10.20
N GLN A 389 22.20 -2.65 -10.14
CA GLN A 389 22.78 -1.99 -8.96
C GLN A 389 21.90 -2.22 -7.73
N LEU A 390 20.58 -2.05 -7.85
CA LEU A 390 19.65 -2.26 -6.74
C LEU A 390 19.61 -3.71 -6.26
N LYS A 391 19.74 -4.67 -7.18
CA LYS A 391 19.72 -6.12 -6.87
C LYS A 391 21.01 -6.63 -6.24
N THR A 392 22.14 -5.98 -6.49
CA THR A 392 23.48 -6.38 -6.02
C THR A 392 23.95 -5.63 -4.77
N ARG A 393 23.24 -4.58 -4.31
CA ARG A 393 23.59 -3.82 -3.10
C ARG A 393 23.67 -4.67 -1.84
N ALA A 394 24.75 -4.52 -1.07
CA ALA A 394 24.93 -5.16 0.25
C ALA A 394 23.75 -4.91 1.20
N GLY A 395 23.33 -3.65 1.35
CA GLY A 395 22.19 -3.28 2.19
C GLY A 395 20.85 -3.91 1.79
N ARG A 396 20.72 -4.43 0.55
CA ARG A 396 19.54 -5.24 0.17
C ARG A 396 19.56 -6.58 0.90
N PHE A 397 20.69 -7.28 0.89
CA PHE A 397 20.81 -8.60 1.53
C PHE A 397 20.69 -8.50 3.04
N GLU A 398 21.24 -7.45 3.65
CA GLU A 398 21.06 -7.16 5.07
C GLU A 398 19.59 -6.96 5.44
N ARG A 399 18.84 -6.19 4.63
CA ARG A 399 17.40 -6.03 4.84
C ARG A 399 16.65 -7.35 4.69
N ILE A 400 16.92 -8.13 3.63
CA ILE A 400 16.28 -9.44 3.43
C ILE A 400 16.58 -10.38 4.61
N ARG A 401 17.82 -10.37 5.12
CA ARG A 401 18.22 -11.16 6.28
C ARG A 401 17.45 -10.75 7.54
N ARG A 402 17.33 -9.44 7.78
CA ARG A 402 16.55 -8.89 8.89
C ARG A 402 15.07 -9.28 8.78
N ASP A 403 14.49 -9.12 7.59
CA ASP A 403 13.06 -9.37 7.36
C ASP A 403 12.69 -10.87 7.40
N THR A 404 13.65 -11.78 7.15
CA THR A 404 13.42 -13.23 7.13
C THR A 404 13.78 -13.89 8.48
N GLY A 405 14.33 -13.14 9.45
CA GLY A 405 14.76 -13.69 10.75
C GLY A 405 15.93 -14.69 10.68
N ALA A 406 16.47 -14.95 9.49
CA ALA A 406 17.53 -15.92 9.26
C ALA A 406 18.91 -15.31 9.56
N GLN A 407 19.25 -15.12 10.83
CA GLN A 407 20.58 -14.59 11.21
C GLN A 407 21.72 -15.58 10.91
N ALA A 408 21.46 -16.89 11.02
CA ALA A 408 22.44 -17.97 10.78
C ALA A 408 22.09 -18.93 9.63
N GLY A 409 20.93 -18.77 8.98
CA GLY A 409 20.47 -19.64 7.90
C GLY A 409 20.95 -19.22 6.51
N GLU A 410 21.06 -20.18 5.59
CA GLU A 410 21.29 -19.88 4.17
C GLU A 410 20.05 -19.21 3.57
N ILE A 411 20.22 -18.00 3.03
CA ILE A 411 19.16 -17.28 2.33
C ILE A 411 19.42 -17.45 0.84
N VAL A 412 18.43 -18.01 0.12
CA VAL A 412 18.45 -18.13 -1.34
C VAL A 412 17.47 -17.12 -1.94
N VAL A 413 18.00 -16.12 -2.65
CA VAL A 413 17.19 -15.07 -3.30
C VAL A 413 17.14 -15.35 -4.79
N THR A 414 15.95 -15.64 -5.31
CA THR A 414 15.70 -15.77 -6.75
C THR A 414 15.02 -14.50 -7.27
N ASP A 415 15.71 -13.79 -8.16
CA ASP A 415 15.21 -12.63 -8.85
C ASP A 415 14.54 -13.04 -10.16
N PHE A 416 13.25 -12.72 -10.28
CA PHE A 416 12.46 -12.91 -11.50
C PHE A 416 12.63 -11.66 -12.37
N LEU A 417 13.21 -11.84 -13.54
CA LEU A 417 13.49 -10.79 -14.52
C LEU A 417 12.77 -11.12 -15.82
N LYS A 418 12.23 -10.11 -16.48
CA LYS A 418 11.62 -10.27 -17.82
C LYS A 418 12.07 -9.13 -18.74
N PRO A 419 13.38 -9.03 -19.05
CA PRO A 419 13.89 -8.02 -19.96
C PRO A 419 13.22 -8.13 -21.32
N ASP A 420 12.61 -7.05 -21.78
CA ASP A 420 12.13 -6.89 -23.14
C ASP A 420 13.22 -6.31 -24.06
N LEU A 421 12.94 -6.25 -25.38
CA LEU A 421 13.91 -5.71 -26.32
C LEU A 421 14.31 -4.25 -25.99
N ASP A 422 13.37 -3.43 -25.49
CA ASP A 422 13.65 -2.05 -25.06
C ASP A 422 14.72 -1.99 -23.97
N GLU A 423 14.67 -2.94 -23.04
CA GLU A 423 15.61 -3.02 -21.94
C GLU A 423 16.97 -3.57 -22.39
N ILE A 424 17.00 -4.44 -23.40
CA ILE A 424 18.24 -5.06 -23.92
C ILE A 424 19.08 -4.05 -24.72
N TYR A 425 18.55 -3.49 -25.81
CA TYR A 425 19.32 -2.49 -26.57
C TYR A 425 19.33 -1.12 -25.88
N GLY A 426 18.43 -0.88 -24.92
CA GLY A 426 18.36 0.38 -24.18
C GLY A 426 19.65 0.70 -23.42
N VAL A 427 20.45 -0.31 -23.07
CA VAL A 427 21.76 -0.16 -22.42
C VAL A 427 22.88 0.17 -23.42
N LEU A 428 22.70 -0.19 -24.69
CA LEU A 428 23.73 -0.06 -25.72
C LEU A 428 23.84 1.38 -26.24
N PRO A 429 25.02 1.81 -26.73
CA PRO A 429 25.20 3.16 -27.27
C PRO A 429 24.23 3.48 -28.40
N TYR A 430 23.56 4.64 -28.32
CA TYR A 430 22.49 5.06 -29.23
C TYR A 430 22.85 4.87 -30.71
N ARG A 431 24.04 5.34 -31.11
CA ARG A 431 24.49 5.32 -32.50
C ARG A 431 24.58 3.91 -33.11
N LEU A 432 24.86 2.90 -32.28
CA LEU A 432 25.03 1.53 -32.76
C LEU A 432 23.69 0.82 -32.97
N VAL A 433 22.68 1.16 -32.16
CA VAL A 433 21.42 0.40 -32.12
C VAL A 433 20.23 1.17 -32.67
N ALA A 434 20.34 2.46 -32.98
CA ALA A 434 19.20 3.29 -33.43
C ALA A 434 18.48 2.72 -34.67
N SER A 435 19.21 2.21 -35.66
CA SER A 435 18.59 1.60 -36.84
C SER A 435 17.85 0.30 -36.51
N PHE A 436 18.44 -0.54 -35.64
CA PHE A 436 17.80 -1.77 -35.17
C PHE A 436 16.57 -1.47 -34.30
N ALA A 437 16.66 -0.50 -33.40
CA ALA A 437 15.56 -0.08 -32.55
C ALA A 437 14.36 0.43 -33.37
N ARG A 438 14.60 1.27 -34.39
CA ARG A 438 13.56 1.74 -35.32
C ARG A 438 12.93 0.60 -36.12
N TRP A 439 13.71 -0.39 -36.52
CA TRP A 439 13.17 -1.59 -37.15
C TRP A 439 12.31 -2.40 -36.16
N ALA A 440 12.79 -2.60 -34.93
CA ALA A 440 12.09 -3.33 -33.89
C ALA A 440 10.76 -2.67 -33.51
N GLU A 441 10.72 -1.34 -33.44
CA GLU A 441 9.50 -0.55 -33.20
C GLU A 441 8.45 -0.74 -34.29
N ARG A 442 8.86 -0.79 -35.57
CA ARG A 442 7.94 -1.07 -36.69
C ARG A 442 7.46 -2.51 -36.68
N ARG A 443 8.32 -3.46 -36.31
CA ARG A 443 8.03 -4.89 -36.33
C ARG A 443 7.13 -5.33 -35.17
N TRP A 444 7.26 -4.68 -34.02
CA TRP A 444 6.48 -4.93 -32.79
C TRP A 444 6.00 -3.60 -32.17
N PRO A 445 4.98 -2.96 -32.76
CA PRO A 445 4.44 -1.70 -32.25
C PRO A 445 3.72 -1.86 -30.90
N TYR A 446 3.14 -3.05 -30.65
CA TYR A 446 2.40 -3.37 -29.43
C TYR A 446 3.00 -4.63 -28.79
N GLY A 447 3.78 -4.47 -27.73
CA GLY A 447 4.39 -5.57 -26.99
C GLY A 447 5.64 -6.13 -27.65
N ARG A 448 6.81 -5.81 -27.07
CA ARG A 448 8.09 -6.32 -27.54
C ARG A 448 8.34 -7.74 -27.01
N PRO A 449 9.03 -8.61 -27.77
CA PRO A 449 9.53 -9.88 -27.25
C PRO A 449 10.30 -9.67 -25.94
N ALA A 450 10.02 -10.52 -24.97
CA ALA A 450 10.65 -10.47 -23.66
C ALA A 450 11.17 -11.83 -23.24
N LEU A 451 12.33 -11.82 -22.60
CA LEU A 451 13.03 -13.04 -22.18
C LEU A 451 12.83 -13.22 -20.68
N GLY A 452 11.99 -14.17 -20.28
CA GLY A 452 11.84 -14.55 -18.87
C GLY A 452 13.13 -15.19 -18.34
N GLN A 453 13.64 -14.69 -17.23
CA GLN A 453 14.88 -15.14 -16.60
C GLN A 453 14.70 -15.25 -15.08
N HIS A 454 15.17 -16.36 -14.53
CA HIS A 454 15.23 -16.59 -13.09
C HIS A 454 16.70 -16.59 -12.67
N VAL A 455 17.12 -15.56 -11.96
CA VAL A 455 18.53 -15.41 -11.55
C VAL A 455 18.61 -15.58 -10.05
N ARG A 456 19.36 -16.58 -9.59
CA ARG A 456 19.67 -16.75 -8.17
C ARG A 456 20.80 -15.82 -7.80
N THR A 457 20.48 -14.63 -7.29
CA THR A 457 21.47 -13.58 -6.99
C THR A 457 22.31 -13.92 -5.74
N THR A 458 21.99 -15.00 -5.04
CA THR A 458 22.81 -15.54 -3.93
C THR A 458 23.89 -16.52 -4.38
N THR A 459 23.85 -17.00 -5.63
CA THR A 459 24.97 -17.79 -6.18
C THR A 459 26.03 -16.86 -6.78
N VAL A 460 27.29 -17.28 -6.77
CA VAL A 460 28.39 -16.52 -7.37
C VAL A 460 28.12 -16.21 -8.84
N SER A 461 27.65 -17.20 -9.61
CA SER A 461 27.36 -17.03 -11.04
C SER A 461 26.19 -16.07 -11.30
N GLY A 462 25.12 -16.16 -10.51
CA GLY A 462 23.96 -15.28 -10.64
C GLY A 462 24.29 -13.85 -10.22
N TYR A 463 24.99 -13.70 -9.10
CA TYR A 463 25.50 -12.40 -8.63
C TYR A 463 26.41 -11.77 -9.67
N LEU A 464 27.41 -12.49 -10.18
CA LEU A 464 28.37 -11.98 -11.15
C LEU A 464 27.68 -11.55 -12.46
N ARG A 465 26.68 -12.33 -12.93
CA ARG A 465 25.87 -11.95 -14.10
C ARG A 465 25.15 -10.61 -13.92
N VAL A 466 24.51 -10.38 -12.77
CA VAL A 466 23.82 -9.11 -12.50
C VAL A 466 24.84 -8.01 -12.24
N TRP A 467 25.92 -8.30 -11.51
CA TRP A 467 26.98 -7.36 -11.18
C TRP A 467 27.71 -6.83 -12.43
N LEU A 468 27.98 -7.68 -13.43
CA LEU A 468 28.58 -7.24 -14.69
C LEU A 468 27.76 -6.16 -15.39
N LEU A 469 26.42 -6.19 -15.30
CA LEU A 469 25.56 -5.13 -15.85
C LEU A 469 25.78 -3.78 -15.15
N THR A 470 26.20 -3.78 -13.88
CA THR A 470 26.49 -2.54 -13.15
C THR A 470 27.75 -1.85 -13.67
N LEU A 471 28.69 -2.59 -14.26
CA LEU A 471 29.91 -2.05 -14.87
C LEU A 471 29.62 -1.23 -16.13
N LEU A 472 28.44 -1.38 -16.73
CA LEU A 472 27.99 -0.60 -17.88
C LEU A 472 27.51 0.81 -17.51
N ARG A 473 27.57 1.21 -16.23
CA ARG A 473 27.22 2.56 -15.74
C ARG A 473 27.83 3.70 -16.57
N PRO A 474 29.11 3.67 -17.01
CA PRO A 474 29.67 4.73 -17.84
C PRO A 474 29.02 4.85 -19.23
N LEU A 475 28.42 3.77 -19.75
CA LEU A 475 27.72 3.79 -21.04
C LEU A 475 26.32 4.39 -20.94
N ARG A 476 25.77 4.52 -19.74
CA ARG A 476 24.41 5.02 -19.53
C ARG A 476 24.16 6.37 -20.21
N PRO A 477 24.98 7.42 -20.07
CA PRO A 477 24.69 8.72 -20.67
C PRO A 477 24.62 8.72 -22.20
N ILE A 478 25.26 7.74 -22.85
CA ILE A 478 25.28 7.59 -24.31
C ILE A 478 24.33 6.50 -24.81
N SER A 479 23.59 5.85 -23.91
CA SER A 479 22.73 4.72 -24.25
C SER A 479 21.50 5.15 -25.04
N TYR A 480 20.92 4.21 -25.80
CA TYR A 480 19.68 4.47 -26.54
C TYR A 480 18.56 4.95 -25.61
N ARG A 481 18.42 4.31 -24.44
CA ARG A 481 17.41 4.69 -23.47
C ARG A 481 17.65 6.08 -22.90
N ALA A 482 18.89 6.46 -22.61
CA ALA A 482 19.18 7.82 -22.14
C ALA A 482 18.82 8.87 -23.18
N HIS A 483 19.12 8.63 -24.46
CA HIS A 483 18.76 9.55 -25.54
C HIS A 483 17.24 9.78 -25.59
N GLU A 484 16.47 8.69 -25.59
CA GLU A 484 15.01 8.70 -25.62
C GLU A 484 14.38 9.39 -24.40
N GLU A 485 14.89 9.10 -23.20
CA GLU A 485 14.38 9.69 -21.95
C GLU A 485 14.71 11.18 -21.86
N HIS A 486 15.94 11.57 -22.19
CA HIS A 486 16.35 12.97 -22.15
C HIS A 486 15.65 13.81 -23.21
N ALA A 487 15.40 13.28 -24.41
CA ALA A 487 14.61 13.97 -25.43
C ALA A 487 13.17 14.25 -24.94
N ARG A 488 12.55 13.29 -24.22
CA ARG A 488 11.22 13.51 -23.61
C ARG A 488 11.26 14.53 -22.49
N ILE A 489 12.27 14.47 -21.62
CA ILE A 489 12.46 15.46 -20.55
C ILE A 489 12.63 16.87 -21.15
N ASP A 490 13.38 17.00 -22.24
CA ASP A 490 13.61 18.29 -22.90
C ASP A 490 12.33 18.84 -23.52
N ARG A 491 11.52 18.00 -24.17
CA ARG A 491 10.17 18.39 -24.62
C ARG A 491 9.27 18.81 -23.47
N TRP A 492 9.24 18.04 -22.39
CA TRP A 492 8.44 18.34 -21.21
C TRP A 492 8.82 19.70 -20.60
N LEU A 493 10.12 19.95 -20.38
CA LEU A 493 10.60 21.22 -19.84
C LEU A 493 10.28 22.40 -20.77
N ALA A 494 10.37 22.21 -22.09
CA ALA A 494 9.99 23.25 -23.06
C ALA A 494 8.50 23.59 -22.98
N VAL A 495 7.62 22.59 -22.87
CA VAL A 495 6.18 22.83 -22.72
C VAL A 495 5.85 23.46 -21.37
N VAL A 496 6.49 23.04 -20.28
CA VAL A 496 6.34 23.70 -18.96
C VAL A 496 6.75 25.17 -19.05
N ALA A 497 7.89 25.48 -19.67
CA ALA A 497 8.35 26.85 -19.85
C ALA A 497 7.38 27.68 -20.71
N ARG A 498 6.84 27.10 -21.78
CA ARG A 498 5.82 27.73 -22.63
C ARG A 498 4.56 28.04 -21.83
N CYS A 499 4.01 27.07 -21.10
CA CYS A 499 2.83 27.28 -20.26
C CYS A 499 3.10 28.31 -19.17
N ALA A 500 4.31 28.39 -18.62
CA ALA A 500 4.67 29.39 -17.60
C ALA A 500 4.63 30.83 -18.13
N THR A 501 4.79 31.05 -19.44
CA THR A 501 4.59 32.39 -20.06
C THR A 501 3.13 32.80 -20.16
N TRP A 502 2.20 31.85 -20.02
CA TRP A 502 0.76 32.06 -20.10
C TRP A 502 0.08 32.06 -18.74
N ASP A 503 0.26 31.00 -17.96
CA ASP A 503 -0.36 30.81 -16.65
C ASP A 503 0.47 29.84 -15.78
N GLY A 504 0.87 30.29 -14.58
CA GLY A 504 1.70 29.50 -13.67
C GLY A 504 0.97 28.25 -13.12
N ALA A 505 -0.34 28.31 -12.97
CA ALA A 505 -1.13 27.16 -12.51
C ALA A 505 -1.23 26.07 -13.60
N LEU A 506 -1.40 26.46 -14.88
CA LEU A 506 -1.29 25.55 -16.02
C LEU A 506 0.10 24.91 -16.11
N ALA A 507 1.16 25.72 -16.01
CA ALA A 507 2.53 25.22 -15.99
C ALA A 507 2.74 24.19 -14.88
N SER A 508 2.14 24.42 -13.71
CA SER A 508 2.19 23.49 -12.57
C SER A 508 1.47 22.17 -12.85
N GLU A 509 0.31 22.18 -13.52
CA GLU A 509 -0.38 20.94 -13.91
C GLU A 509 0.41 20.16 -14.98
N VAL A 510 0.98 20.86 -15.97
CA VAL A 510 1.86 20.24 -16.98
C VAL A 510 3.12 19.67 -16.31
N ALA A 511 3.70 20.35 -15.33
CA ALA A 511 4.82 19.84 -14.55
C ALA A 511 4.44 18.56 -13.77
N ARG A 512 3.21 18.48 -13.24
CA ARG A 512 2.71 17.27 -12.56
C ARG A 512 2.45 16.10 -13.51
N ALA A 513 2.27 16.33 -14.81
CA ALA A 513 2.08 15.26 -15.80
C ALA A 513 3.28 14.29 -15.87
N ALA A 514 4.49 14.72 -15.48
CA ALA A 514 5.66 13.84 -15.36
C ALA A 514 5.44 12.64 -14.39
N GLN A 515 4.44 12.69 -13.51
CA GLN A 515 4.03 11.56 -12.67
C GLN A 515 3.54 10.35 -13.46
N LEU A 516 3.05 10.58 -14.69
CA LEU A 516 2.59 9.52 -15.56
C LEU A 516 3.76 8.66 -16.02
N VAL A 517 4.98 9.20 -16.16
CA VAL A 517 6.12 8.49 -16.72
C VAL A 517 6.75 7.53 -15.71
N LYS A 518 6.17 6.32 -15.58
CA LYS A 518 6.64 5.28 -14.65
C LYS A 518 6.50 3.87 -15.21
N GLY A 519 7.01 2.90 -14.46
CA GLY A 519 6.99 1.48 -14.81
C GLY A 519 8.13 1.06 -15.75
N TYR A 520 8.07 -0.18 -16.19
CA TYR A 520 9.00 -0.83 -17.13
C TYR A 520 8.21 -1.56 -18.24
N GLY A 521 8.90 -1.99 -19.30
CA GLY A 521 8.31 -2.63 -20.47
C GLY A 521 6.99 -2.01 -20.97
N ASP A 522 5.95 -2.84 -21.11
CA ASP A 522 4.63 -2.44 -21.61
C ASP A 522 3.96 -1.35 -20.77
N VAL A 523 4.12 -1.40 -19.44
CA VAL A 523 3.55 -0.37 -18.56
C VAL A 523 4.18 0.97 -18.86
N ARG A 524 5.51 1.03 -19.03
CA ARG A 524 6.20 2.28 -19.36
C ARG A 524 5.76 2.83 -20.71
N ARG A 525 5.72 1.98 -21.76
CA ARG A 525 5.27 2.40 -23.11
C ARG A 525 3.87 2.99 -23.08
N ARG A 526 2.93 2.31 -22.42
CA ARG A 526 1.55 2.77 -22.28
C ARG A 526 1.45 4.11 -21.56
N MET A 527 2.13 4.22 -20.41
CA MET A 527 2.12 5.43 -19.59
C MET A 527 2.82 6.62 -20.27
N VAL A 528 3.89 6.38 -21.02
CA VAL A 528 4.54 7.40 -21.87
C VAL A 528 3.60 7.84 -22.99
N GLY A 529 2.84 6.92 -23.60
CA GLY A 529 1.81 7.28 -24.58
C GLY A 529 0.73 8.20 -24.01
N HIS A 530 0.30 7.96 -22.77
CA HIS A 530 -0.60 8.87 -22.05
C HIS A 530 0.04 10.23 -21.75
N PHE A 531 1.31 10.23 -21.34
CA PHE A 531 2.07 11.45 -21.10
C PHE A 531 2.19 12.31 -22.37
N ASP A 532 2.60 11.72 -23.49
CA ASP A 532 2.76 12.44 -24.75
C ASP A 532 1.39 12.99 -25.23
N ARG A 533 0.31 12.20 -25.12
CA ARG A 533 -1.05 12.61 -25.48
C ARG A 533 -1.55 13.79 -24.65
N VAL A 534 -1.42 13.74 -23.32
CA VAL A 534 -1.89 14.86 -22.48
C VAL A 534 -1.08 16.11 -22.74
N LEU A 535 0.23 15.99 -22.94
CA LEU A 535 1.11 17.12 -23.22
C LEU A 535 0.72 17.81 -24.52
N GLU A 536 0.47 17.03 -25.58
CA GLU A 536 0.05 17.55 -26.88
C GLU A 536 -1.34 18.19 -26.82
N THR A 537 -2.34 17.52 -26.24
CA THR A 537 -3.71 18.06 -26.19
C THR A 537 -3.79 19.33 -25.34
N VAL A 538 -3.13 19.36 -24.18
CA VAL A 538 -3.10 20.55 -23.31
C VAL A 538 -2.40 21.71 -23.99
N LEU A 539 -1.28 21.46 -24.69
CA LEU A 539 -0.57 22.52 -25.40
C LEU A 539 -1.44 23.14 -26.51
N ARG A 540 -2.09 22.33 -27.34
CA ARG A 540 -2.97 22.83 -28.42
C ARG A 540 -4.17 23.62 -27.87
N LEU A 541 -4.77 23.15 -26.78
CA LEU A 541 -5.88 23.85 -26.13
C LEU A 541 -5.42 25.19 -25.55
N ALA A 542 -4.27 25.21 -24.88
CA ALA A 542 -3.70 26.42 -24.30
C ALA A 542 -3.32 27.43 -25.38
N GLU A 543 -2.79 27.00 -26.54
CA GLU A 543 -2.52 27.89 -27.68
C GLU A 543 -3.78 28.56 -28.19
N ARG A 544 -4.90 27.83 -28.26
CA ARG A 544 -6.20 28.39 -28.67
C ARG A 544 -6.74 29.36 -27.62
N GLU A 545 -6.69 29.01 -26.33
CA GLU A 545 -7.10 29.89 -25.25
C GLU A 545 -6.26 31.17 -25.21
N ALA A 546 -4.94 31.07 -25.41
CA ALA A 546 -4.06 32.23 -25.51
C ALA A 546 -4.45 33.15 -26.68
N ALA A 547 -4.77 32.58 -27.84
CA ALA A 547 -5.18 33.35 -29.03
C ALA A 547 -6.53 34.08 -28.83
N THR A 548 -7.43 33.53 -28.01
CA THR A 548 -8.76 34.12 -27.75
C THR A 548 -8.81 34.95 -26.46
N GLY A 549 -7.70 35.14 -25.75
CA GLY A 549 -7.67 35.84 -24.45
C GLY A 549 -8.37 35.09 -23.31
N GLY A 550 -8.41 33.76 -23.38
CA GLY A 550 -8.97 32.89 -22.35
C GLY A 550 -8.14 32.84 -21.07
N ASN A 551 -8.74 32.35 -19.99
CA ASN A 551 -8.11 32.26 -18.65
C ASN A 551 -7.41 30.91 -18.37
N PHE A 552 -7.22 30.09 -19.41
CA PHE A 552 -6.59 28.76 -19.35
C PHE A 552 -7.30 27.72 -18.47
N GLU A 553 -8.54 27.98 -18.05
CA GLU A 553 -9.28 27.07 -17.16
C GLU A 553 -9.58 25.73 -17.84
N ALA A 554 -9.89 25.74 -19.14
CA ALA A 554 -10.15 24.50 -19.87
C ALA A 554 -8.87 23.64 -19.95
N SER A 555 -7.73 24.27 -20.26
CA SER A 555 -6.43 23.59 -20.27
C SER A 555 -6.03 23.03 -18.91
N ARG A 556 -6.22 23.80 -17.82
CA ARG A 556 -5.94 23.34 -16.45
C ARG A 556 -6.82 22.15 -16.07
N SER A 557 -8.13 22.27 -16.31
CA SER A 557 -9.11 21.23 -16.00
C SER A 557 -8.82 19.96 -16.80
N LEU A 558 -8.50 20.08 -18.09
CA LEU A 558 -8.11 18.94 -18.92
C LEU A 558 -6.86 18.24 -18.35
N ALA A 559 -5.79 18.99 -18.07
CA ALA A 559 -4.54 18.43 -17.55
C ALA A 559 -4.77 17.68 -16.23
N ALA A 560 -5.51 18.29 -15.30
CA ALA A 560 -5.82 17.71 -14.00
C ALA A 560 -6.73 16.47 -14.10
N ARG A 561 -7.82 16.55 -14.89
CA ARG A 561 -8.77 15.43 -15.07
C ARG A 561 -8.13 14.26 -15.81
N TYR A 562 -7.41 14.52 -16.89
CA TYR A 562 -6.71 13.47 -17.64
C TYR A 562 -5.70 12.76 -16.74
N ARG A 563 -4.87 13.52 -16.02
CA ARG A 563 -3.92 12.96 -15.06
C ARG A 563 -4.65 12.09 -14.03
N THR A 564 -5.71 12.60 -13.42
CA THR A 564 -6.49 11.86 -12.40
C THR A 564 -7.02 10.53 -12.96
N LEU A 565 -7.64 10.55 -14.13
CA LEU A 565 -8.14 9.35 -14.79
C LEU A 565 -7.03 8.32 -15.07
N VAL A 566 -5.86 8.75 -15.54
CA VAL A 566 -4.73 7.81 -15.76
C VAL A 566 -4.18 7.29 -14.42
N LEU A 567 -4.19 8.13 -13.37
CA LEU A 567 -3.72 7.75 -12.04
C LEU A 567 -4.67 6.77 -11.31
N GLU A 568 -5.96 6.73 -11.64
CA GLU A 568 -6.94 5.77 -11.11
C GLU A 568 -6.64 4.31 -11.51
N GLY A 569 -5.99 4.11 -12.66
CA GLY A 569 -5.53 2.80 -13.12
C GLY A 569 -6.05 2.40 -14.50
N PRO A 570 -5.76 1.17 -14.94
CA PRO A 570 -5.95 0.72 -16.33
C PRO A 570 -7.39 0.84 -16.86
N GLU A 571 -8.39 0.69 -15.99
CA GLU A 571 -9.81 0.78 -16.36
C GLU A 571 -10.22 2.22 -16.74
N SER A 572 -9.57 3.21 -16.14
CA SER A 572 -9.82 4.64 -16.39
C SER A 572 -8.98 5.23 -17.52
N GLU A 573 -7.94 4.53 -17.97
CA GLU A 573 -7.05 4.98 -19.05
C GLU A 573 -7.79 5.20 -20.38
N ALA A 574 -8.78 4.35 -20.71
CA ALA A 574 -9.61 4.51 -21.91
C ALA A 574 -10.47 5.79 -21.85
N ARG A 575 -10.99 6.13 -20.66
CA ARG A 575 -11.75 7.37 -20.42
C ARG A 575 -10.85 8.60 -20.55
N ALA A 576 -9.61 8.53 -20.07
CA ALA A 576 -8.64 9.60 -20.28
C ALA A 576 -8.37 9.81 -21.78
N ALA A 577 -8.15 8.72 -22.53
CA ALA A 577 -7.92 8.79 -23.97
C ALA A 577 -9.13 9.39 -24.72
N ALA A 578 -10.35 9.01 -24.36
CA ALA A 578 -11.58 9.58 -24.92
C ALA A 578 -11.69 11.09 -24.60
N LEU A 579 -11.42 11.51 -23.36
CA LEU A 579 -11.44 12.92 -22.96
C LEU A 579 -10.50 13.78 -23.83
N ALA A 580 -9.28 13.31 -24.08
CA ALA A 580 -8.35 14.01 -24.95
C ALA A 580 -8.83 14.07 -26.41
N ALA A 581 -9.37 12.95 -26.93
CA ALA A 581 -9.89 12.89 -28.30
C ALA A 581 -11.10 13.81 -28.51
N GLU A 582 -12.05 13.83 -27.57
CA GLU A 582 -13.20 14.75 -27.59
C GLU A 582 -12.77 16.20 -27.54
N THR A 583 -11.75 16.51 -26.73
CA THR A 583 -11.21 17.87 -26.64
C THR A 583 -10.55 18.29 -27.95
N LEU A 584 -9.73 17.42 -28.54
CA LEU A 584 -9.12 17.67 -29.85
C LEU A 584 -10.16 17.82 -30.96
N ALA A 585 -11.29 17.10 -30.90
CA ALA A 585 -12.34 17.20 -31.91
C ALA A 585 -13.16 18.49 -31.81
N ARG A 586 -13.19 19.14 -30.63
CA ARG A 586 -13.82 20.45 -30.43
C ARG A 586 -12.87 21.62 -30.77
N LEU A 587 -11.57 21.34 -30.78
CA LEU A 587 -10.52 22.28 -31.20
C LEU A 587 -10.52 22.48 -32.72
#